data_AF-A0ABD4S829-F1
#
_entry.id   AF-A0ABD4S829-F1
#
_cell.length_a   1.000
_cell.length_b   1.000
_cell.length_c   1.000
_cell.angle_alpha   90.00
_cell.angle_beta   90.00
_cell.angle_gamma   90.00
#
_symmetry.space_group_name_H-M   'P 1'
#
loop_
_entity.id
_entity.type
_entity.pdbx_description
1 polymer ?
#
loop_
_entity_poly.entity_id
_entity_poly.type
_entity_poly.pdbx_seq_one_letter_code
_entity_poly.pdbx_strand_id
1 'polypeptide(L)'
;MDIPKIPEAEFKIMKFVWNKNDIVTSKEVITAMQIEYDWKPTTTLTLLSRLVVKRFLASERISRITHYTILITKKDYKVSETKRFLNDIHSNSLESLLGSLKDCNIKHKK
;
A
#
# COMPACT_ATOMS: atom_id res chain seq x y z
N MET A 1 -16.34 3.83 0.12
CA MET A 1 -15.52 3.05 1.06
C MET A 1 -14.23 3.81 1.27
N ASP A 2 -13.98 4.29 2.48
CA ASP A 2 -12.73 4.97 2.81
C ASP A 2 -11.61 3.95 2.97
N ILE A 3 -10.63 4.03 2.07
CA ILE A 3 -9.44 3.19 2.17
C ILE A 3 -8.50 3.81 3.22
N PRO A 4 -8.19 3.11 4.32
CA PRO A 4 -7.39 3.67 5.40
C PRO A 4 -5.96 3.96 4.93
N LYS A 5 -5.31 4.97 5.51
CA LYS A 5 -3.94 5.33 5.09
C LYS A 5 -2.97 4.20 5.42
N ILE A 6 -2.10 3.90 4.47
CA ILE A 6 -1.01 2.93 4.66
C ILE A 6 0.24 3.70 5.11
N PRO A 7 0.77 3.46 6.33
CA PRO A 7 2.06 3.97 6.77
C PRO A 7 3.20 3.49 5.86
N GLU A 8 4.32 4.21 5.85
CA GLU A 8 5.45 3.89 4.97
C GLU A 8 5.92 2.42 5.07
N ALA A 9 5.98 1.88 6.30
CA ALA A 9 6.39 0.49 6.52
C ALA A 9 5.42 -0.52 5.91
N GLU A 10 4.11 -0.30 6.06
CA GLU A 10 3.09 -1.17 5.46
C GLU A 10 3.06 -1.00 3.92
N PHE A 11 3.37 0.21 3.43
CA PHE A 11 3.40 0.53 2.00
C PHE A 11 4.54 -0.19 1.29
N LYS A 12 5.70 -0.37 1.94
CA LYS A 12 6.82 -1.17 1.42
C LYS A 12 6.38 -2.62 1.16
N ILE A 13 5.65 -3.22 2.10
CA ILE A 13 5.07 -4.55 1.92
C ILE A 13 4.09 -4.56 0.76
N MET A 14 3.10 -3.66 0.75
CA MET A 14 2.13 -3.61 -0.37
C MET A 14 2.79 -3.38 -1.72
N LYS A 15 3.86 -2.58 -1.79
CA LYS A 15 4.63 -2.39 -3.03
C LYS A 15 5.27 -3.69 -3.52
N PHE A 16 5.86 -4.47 -2.63
CA PHE A 16 6.40 -5.79 -2.96
C PHE A 16 5.29 -6.74 -3.43
N VAL A 17 4.17 -6.80 -2.70
CA VAL A 17 3.04 -7.67 -3.04
C VAL A 17 2.41 -7.27 -4.38
N TRP A 18 2.19 -5.97 -4.62
CA TRP A 18 1.70 -5.46 -5.91
C TRP A 18 2.68 -5.71 -7.06
N ASN A 19 3.98 -5.71 -6.80
CA ASN A 19 4.98 -6.02 -7.84
C ASN A 19 4.95 -7.49 -8.23
N LYS A 20 4.67 -8.38 -7.27
CA LYS A 20 4.43 -9.81 -7.56
C LYS A 20 3.11 -10.03 -8.30
N ASN A 21 2.08 -9.24 -7.99
CA ASN A 21 0.75 -9.32 -8.58
C ASN A 21 0.13 -10.74 -8.54
N ASP A 22 0.49 -11.50 -7.50
CA ASP A 22 0.10 -12.89 -7.28
C ASP A 22 -0.05 -13.15 -5.77
N ILE A 23 -0.55 -14.33 -5.40
CA ILE A 23 -0.68 -14.79 -4.01
C ILE A 23 0.71 -14.88 -3.39
N VAL A 24 0.94 -14.15 -2.30
CA VAL A 24 2.22 -14.16 -1.59
C VAL A 24 2.13 -14.95 -0.30
N THR A 25 3.15 -15.71 0.03
CA THR A 25 3.20 -16.42 1.31
C THR A 25 3.85 -15.57 2.39
N SER A 26 3.50 -15.82 3.67
CA SER A 26 4.16 -15.18 4.81
C SER A 26 5.68 -15.30 4.74
N LYS A 27 6.18 -16.48 4.36
CA LYS A 27 7.62 -16.75 4.23
C LYS A 27 8.26 -15.86 3.17
N GLU A 28 7.65 -15.72 2.00
CA GLU A 28 8.18 -14.89 0.92
C GLU A 28 8.26 -13.41 1.31
N VAL A 29 7.20 -12.88 1.93
CA VAL A 29 7.21 -11.48 2.37
C VAL A 29 8.28 -11.27 3.45
N ILE A 30 8.41 -12.20 4.40
CA ILE A 30 9.46 -12.13 5.43
C ILE A 30 10.85 -12.13 4.79
N THR A 31 11.13 -13.07 3.88
CA THR A 31 12.42 -13.16 3.21
C THR A 31 12.72 -11.91 2.38
N ALA A 32 11.74 -11.41 1.62
CA ALA A 32 11.93 -10.20 0.83
C ALA A 32 12.21 -8.97 1.70
N MET A 33 11.44 -8.76 2.77
CA MET A 33 11.63 -7.62 3.67
C MET A 33 12.92 -7.73 4.48
N GLN A 34 13.36 -8.94 4.81
CA GLN A 34 14.65 -9.16 5.46
C GLN A 34 15.82 -8.84 4.51
N ILE A 35 15.73 -9.24 3.23
CA ILE A 35 16.79 -8.95 2.24
C ILE A 35 16.85 -7.45 1.91
N GLU A 36 15.70 -6.81 1.72
CA GLU A 36 15.63 -5.42 1.22
C GLU A 36 15.76 -4.37 2.35
N TYR A 37 15.29 -4.69 3.57
CA TYR A 37 15.20 -3.74 4.67
C TYR A 37 15.75 -4.26 6.03
N ASP A 38 16.34 -5.47 6.07
CA ASP A 38 16.84 -6.13 7.29
C ASP A 38 15.79 -6.22 8.41
N TRP A 39 14.52 -6.38 8.04
CA TRP A 39 13.44 -6.48 9.03
C TRP A 39 13.39 -7.84 9.70
N LYS A 40 13.15 -7.82 11.02
CA LYS A 40 12.85 -9.03 11.78
C LYS A 40 11.54 -9.66 11.28
N PRO A 41 11.43 -11.01 11.26
CA PRO A 41 10.21 -11.72 10.87
C PRO A 41 8.96 -11.26 11.63
N THR A 42 9.12 -10.97 12.93
CA THR A 42 8.06 -10.49 13.81
C THR A 42 7.52 -9.12 13.37
N THR A 43 8.39 -8.21 12.91
CA THR A 43 8.01 -6.90 12.40
C THR A 43 7.16 -7.03 11.15
N THR A 44 7.62 -7.82 10.17
CA THR A 44 6.89 -8.07 8.93
C THR A 44 5.53 -8.74 9.17
N LEU A 45 5.47 -9.71 10.07
CA LEU A 45 4.20 -10.36 10.47
C LEU A 45 3.23 -9.38 11.14
N THR A 46 3.73 -8.49 12.00
CA THR A 46 2.90 -7.47 12.65
C THR A 46 2.31 -6.50 11.63
N LEU A 47 3.12 -6.06 10.65
CA LEU A 47 2.67 -5.18 9.57
C LEU A 47 1.67 -5.88 8.63
N LEU A 48 1.90 -7.15 8.29
CA LEU A 48 0.96 -7.97 7.51
C LEU A 48 -0.38 -8.11 8.22
N SER A 49 -0.37 -8.41 9.52
CA SER A 49 -1.60 -8.50 10.32
C SER A 49 -2.38 -7.18 10.31
N ARG A 50 -1.69 -6.04 10.45
CA ARG A 50 -2.32 -4.71 10.35
C ARG A 50 -2.92 -4.46 8.96
N LEU A 51 -2.23 -4.86 7.88
CA LEU A 51 -2.74 -4.77 6.51
C LEU A 51 -4.00 -5.62 6.30
N VAL A 52 -4.06 -6.81 6.91
CA VAL A 52 -5.24 -7.68 6.88
C VAL A 52 -6.41 -7.06 7.64
N VAL A 53 -6.16 -6.53 8.84
CA VAL A 53 -7.19 -5.82 9.64
C VAL A 53 -7.75 -4.62 8.87
N LYS A 54 -6.90 -3.90 8.15
CA LYS A 54 -7.28 -2.78 7.26
C LYS A 54 -7.93 -3.22 5.95
N ARG A 55 -8.10 -4.53 5.71
CA ARG A 55 -8.69 -5.13 4.50
C ARG A 55 -7.92 -4.83 3.21
N PHE A 56 -6.62 -4.59 3.31
CA PHE A 56 -5.74 -4.49 2.14
C PHE A 56 -5.37 -5.85 1.56
N LEU A 57 -5.18 -6.81 2.45
CA LEU A 57 -4.82 -8.19 2.15
C LEU A 57 -5.84 -9.12 2.79
N ALA A 58 -6.20 -10.19 2.10
CA ALA A 58 -6.88 -11.33 2.71
C ALA A 58 -5.81 -12.32 3.15
N SER A 59 -5.84 -12.78 4.40
CA SER A 59 -5.01 -13.89 4.83
C SER A 59 -5.80 -15.19 4.80
N GLU A 60 -5.30 -16.18 4.08
CA GLU A 60 -5.84 -17.53 4.06
C GLU A 60 -4.79 -18.50 4.59
N ARG A 61 -5.14 -19.27 5.63
CA ARG A 61 -4.23 -20.27 6.18
C ARG A 61 -4.46 -21.59 5.45
N ILE A 62 -3.53 -21.94 4.57
CA ILE A 62 -3.54 -23.22 3.86
C ILE A 62 -2.49 -24.11 4.52
N SER A 63 -2.98 -25.10 5.27
CA SER A 63 -2.15 -26.04 6.04
C SER A 63 -1.24 -25.34 7.07
N ARG A 64 0.06 -25.23 6.77
CA ARG A 64 1.10 -24.62 7.63
C ARG A 64 1.56 -23.24 7.16
N ILE A 65 1.07 -22.74 6.03
CA ILE A 65 1.53 -21.48 5.43
C ILE A 65 0.34 -20.53 5.28
N THR A 66 0.55 -19.28 5.71
CA THR A 66 -0.41 -18.21 5.48
C THR A 66 -0.15 -17.61 4.11
N HIS A 67 -1.18 -17.65 3.27
CA HIS A 67 -1.22 -17.02 1.96
C HIS A 67 -1.91 -15.68 2.10
N TYR A 68 -1.39 -14.67 1.41
CA TYR A 68 -1.96 -13.33 1.37
C TYR A 68 -2.37 -13.01 -0.06
N THR A 69 -3.64 -12.64 -0.21
CA THR A 69 -4.23 -12.25 -1.49
C THR A 69 -4.49 -10.75 -1.49
N ILE A 70 -4.15 -10.09 -2.58
CA ILE A 70 -4.37 -8.65 -2.76
C ILE A 70 -5.87 -8.39 -2.88
N LEU A 71 -6.44 -7.61 -1.97
CA LEU A 71 -7.84 -7.16 -2.07
C LEU A 71 -7.94 -5.80 -2.74
N ILE A 72 -6.99 -4.90 -2.46
CA ILE A 72 -6.97 -3.54 -3.00
C ILE A 72 -5.76 -3.40 -3.91
N THR A 73 -6.00 -3.12 -5.19
CA THR A 73 -4.93 -2.91 -6.15
C THR A 73 -4.23 -1.57 -5.91
N LYS A 74 -2.99 -1.45 -6.40
CA LYS A 74 -2.25 -0.18 -6.37
C LYS A 74 -3.03 0.97 -7.02
N LYS A 75 -3.80 0.67 -8.06
CA LYS A 75 -4.62 1.66 -8.78
C LYS A 75 -5.77 2.14 -7.89
N ASP A 76 -6.52 1.22 -7.28
CA ASP A 76 -7.61 1.57 -6.37
C ASP A 76 -7.13 2.38 -5.17
N TYR A 77 -6.02 1.96 -4.54
CA TYR A 77 -5.42 2.71 -3.45
C TYR A 77 -5.03 4.13 -3.90
N LYS A 78 -4.36 4.27 -5.05
CA LYS A 78 -3.96 5.57 -5.59
C LYS A 78 -5.16 6.47 -5.87
N VAL A 79 -6.23 5.95 -6.46
CA VAL A 79 -7.44 6.72 -6.75
C VAL A 79 -8.10 7.19 -5.45
N SER A 80 -8.24 6.29 -4.47
CA SER A 80 -8.82 6.65 -3.17
C SER A 80 -7.97 7.66 -2.41
N GLU A 81 -6.64 7.49 -2.39
CA GLU A 81 -5.72 8.42 -1.74
C GLU A 81 -5.72 9.78 -2.44
N THR A 82 -5.74 9.80 -3.78
CA THR A 82 -5.84 11.05 -4.55
C THR A 82 -7.15 11.77 -4.25
N LYS A 83 -8.28 11.04 -4.21
CA LYS A 83 -9.58 11.62 -3.88
C LYS A 83 -9.60 12.20 -2.47
N ARG A 84 -9.01 11.49 -1.51
CA ARG A 84 -8.87 11.96 -0.13
C ARG A 84 -7.96 13.18 -0.04
N PHE A 85 -6.81 13.17 -0.69
CA PHE A 85 -5.90 14.31 -0.75
C PHE A 85 -6.57 15.54 -1.37
N LEU A 86 -7.30 15.36 -2.48
CA LEU A 86 -8.05 16.42 -3.13
C LEU A 86 -9.15 16.97 -2.20
N ASN A 87 -9.83 16.10 -1.45
CA ASN A 87 -10.88 16.52 -0.53
C ASN A 87 -10.31 17.24 0.70
N ASP A 88 -9.28 16.67 1.34
CA ASP A 88 -8.70 17.17 2.59
C ASP A 88 -7.88 18.47 2.40
N ILE A 89 -7.17 18.60 1.27
CA ILE A 89 -6.25 19.73 1.02
C ILE A 89 -6.85 20.75 0.05
N HIS A 90 -7.55 20.30 -0.98
CA HIS A 90 -8.05 21.15 -2.06
C HIS A 90 -9.57 21.34 -2.02
N SER A 91 -10.26 20.87 -0.97
CA SER A 91 -11.72 20.95 -0.83
C SER A 91 -12.48 20.45 -2.07
N ASN A 92 -11.98 19.38 -2.69
CA ASN A 92 -12.50 18.80 -3.93
C ASN A 92 -12.43 19.73 -5.16
N SER A 93 -11.59 20.78 -5.12
CA SER A 93 -11.39 21.71 -6.23
C SER A 93 -10.19 21.33 -7.10
N LEU A 94 -10.49 20.97 -8.36
CA LEU A 94 -9.47 20.72 -9.38
C LEU A 94 -8.62 21.95 -9.67
N GLU A 95 -9.20 23.14 -9.59
CA GLU A 95 -8.48 24.41 -9.82
C GLU A 95 -7.44 24.67 -8.73
N SER A 96 -7.78 24.38 -7.47
CA SER A 96 -6.84 24.49 -6.36
C SER A 96 -5.65 23.53 -6.53
N LEU A 97 -5.91 22.30 -6.95
CA LEU A 97 -4.85 21.32 -7.24
C LEU A 97 -3.96 21.79 -8.41
N LEU A 98 -4.56 22.26 -9.50
CA LEU A 98 -3.83 22.78 -10.67
C LEU A 98 -2.99 24.02 -10.33
N GLY A 99 -3.50 24.91 -9.47
CA GLY A 99 -2.76 26.05 -8.94
C GLY A 99 -1.51 25.60 -8.18
N SER A 100 -1.69 24.74 -7.18
CA SER A 100 -0.56 24.22 -6.39
C SER A 100 0.44 23.40 -7.22
N LEU A 101 -0.01 22.66 -8.23
CA LEU A 101 0.90 21.95 -9.14
C LEU A 101 1.73 22.91 -10.01
N LYS A 102 1.13 24.02 -10.47
CA LYS A 102 1.84 25.08 -11.19
C LYS A 102 2.87 25.75 -10.29
N ASP A 103 2.50 26.04 -9.04
CA ASP A 103 3.41 26.63 -8.05
C ASP A 103 4.54 25.66 -7.65
N CYS A 104 4.28 24.35 -7.60
CA CYS A 104 5.29 23.33 -7.28
C CYS A 104 6.23 22.96 -8.45
N ASN A 105 6.05 23.52 -9.65
CA ASN A 105 6.90 23.29 -10.83
C ASN A 105 7.22 21.80 -11.11
N ILE A 106 6.22 20.93 -10.94
CA ILE A 106 6.42 19.48 -11.07
C ILE A 106 6.62 19.12 -12.55
N LYS A 107 7.85 18.68 -12.89
CA LYS A 107 8.18 18.22 -14.24
C LYS A 107 7.54 16.86 -14.52
N HIS A 108 6.81 16.76 -15.64
CA HIS A 108 6.28 15.50 -16.15
C HIS A 108 7.43 14.53 -16.42
N LYS A 109 7.57 13.48 -15.61
CA LYS A 109 8.54 12.40 -15.89
C LYS A 109 7.94 11.51 -16.97
N LYS A 110 8.49 11.60 -18.18
CA LYS A 110 8.11 10.82 -19.36
C LYS A 110 8.61 9.38 -19.24
#